data_AF-A0A9N9ECH5-F1
#
_entry.id   AF-A0A9N9ECH5-F1
#
_cell.length_a   1.000
_cell.length_b   1.000
_cell.length_c   1.000
_cell.angle_alpha   90.00
_cell.angle_beta   90.00
_cell.angle_gamma   90.00
#
_symmetry.space_group_name_H-M   'P 1'
#
loop_
_entity.id
_entity.type
_entity.pdbx_description
1 polymer ?
#
loop_
_entity_poly.entity_id
_entity_poly.type
_entity_poly.pdbx_seq_one_letter_code
_entity_poly.pdbx_strand_id
1 'polypeptide(L)'
;MPRRIKWTQEELDALEKGMNEHGTNWETILLFYGPPGGPLKNRNSIQLKDKARNEKRRREKEGLQLGIFEKATGPNITLLTHQNTYV
;
A
#
# COMPACT_ATOMS: atom_id res chain seq x y z
N MET A 1 19.70 9.95 -5.83
CA MET A 1 18.24 9.84 -5.59
C MET A 1 17.81 8.39 -5.78
N PRO A 2 17.21 7.72 -4.77
CA PRO A 2 16.71 6.36 -4.95
C PRO A 2 15.62 6.34 -6.04
N ARG A 3 15.72 5.39 -6.97
CA ARG A 3 14.79 5.25 -8.10
C ARG A 3 13.45 4.75 -7.55
N ARG A 4 12.37 5.53 -7.72
CA ARG A 4 11.01 5.08 -7.32
C ARG A 4 10.60 3.90 -8.18
N ILE A 5 10.44 2.72 -7.57
CA ILE A 5 9.95 1.52 -8.26
C ILE A 5 8.46 1.71 -8.54
N LYS A 6 8.10 1.80 -9.83
CA LYS A 6 6.71 1.90 -10.27
C LYS A 6 5.92 0.65 -9.84
N TRP A 7 4.65 0.82 -9.51
CA TRP A 7 3.73 -0.30 -9.28
C TRP A 7 3.22 -0.82 -10.62
N THR A 8 3.27 -2.14 -10.82
CA THR A 8 2.64 -2.79 -11.97
C THR A 8 1.15 -2.98 -11.72
N GLN A 9 0.39 -3.27 -12.79
CA GLN A 9 -1.02 -3.61 -12.65
C GLN A 9 -1.21 -4.90 -11.86
N GLU A 10 -0.37 -5.91 -12.10
CA GLU A 10 -0.38 -7.18 -11.36
C GLU A 10 -0.18 -6.98 -9.85
N GLU A 11 0.77 -6.12 -9.45
CA GLU A 11 0.97 -5.78 -8.04
C GLU A 11 -0.25 -5.06 -7.45
N LEU A 12 -0.90 -4.20 -8.24
CA LEU A 12 -2.08 -3.46 -7.80
C LEU A 12 -3.28 -4.39 -7.62
N ASP A 13 -3.49 -5.31 -8.56
CA ASP A 13 -4.57 -6.31 -8.52
C ASP A 13 -4.35 -7.26 -7.34
N ALA A 14 -3.11 -7.68 -7.10
CA ALA A 14 -2.76 -8.51 -5.94
C ALA A 14 -3.00 -7.77 -4.61
N LEU A 15 -2.69 -6.47 -4.54
CA LEU A 15 -2.98 -5.66 -3.37
C LEU A 15 -4.50 -5.52 -3.16
N GLU A 16 -5.27 -5.24 -4.21
CA GLU A 16 -6.73 -5.15 -4.14
C GLU A 16 -7.35 -6.49 -3.70
N LYS A 17 -6.88 -7.61 -4.24
CA LYS A 17 -7.33 -8.95 -3.85
C LYS A 17 -6.98 -9.27 -2.40
N GLY A 18 -5.73 -9.05 -1.99
CA GLY A 18 -5.30 -9.25 -0.61
C GLY A 18 -6.07 -8.37 0.38
N MET A 19 -6.39 -7.13 0.01
CA MET A 19 -7.23 -6.26 0.82
C MET A 19 -8.68 -6.76 0.91
N ASN A 20 -9.22 -7.38 -0.15
CA ASN A 20 -10.55 -7.99 -0.09
C ASN A 20 -10.59 -9.20 0.84
N GLU A 21 -9.54 -10.02 0.85
CA GLU A 21 -9.44 -11.23 1.67
C GLU A 21 -9.09 -10.94 3.14
N HIS A 22 -8.23 -9.95 3.40
CA HIS A 22 -7.61 -9.74 4.71
C HIS A 22 -7.76 -8.31 5.26
N GLY A 23 -8.49 -7.43 4.56
CA GLY A 23 -8.66 -6.04 4.95
C GLY A 23 -7.35 -5.24 4.90
N THR A 24 -7.03 -4.52 5.98
CA THR A 24 -5.79 -3.72 6.08
C THR A 24 -4.70 -4.44 6.88
N ASN A 25 -4.75 -5.77 6.98
CA ASN A 25 -3.68 -6.55 7.58
C ASN A 25 -2.53 -6.76 6.59
N TRP A 26 -1.65 -5.76 6.50
CA TRP A 26 -0.57 -5.70 5.51
C TRP A 26 0.44 -6.85 5.64
N GLU A 27 0.68 -7.32 6.86
CA GLU A 27 1.58 -8.45 7.11
C GLU A 27 0.99 -9.76 6.60
N THR A 28 -0.30 -9.99 6.84
CA THR A 28 -1.01 -11.15 6.29
C THR A 28 -1.04 -11.12 4.77
N ILE A 29 -1.33 -9.96 4.16
CA ILE A 29 -1.28 -9.82 2.69
C ILE A 29 0.12 -10.16 2.17
N LEU A 30 1.18 -9.67 2.82
CA LEU A 30 2.54 -9.98 2.40
C LEU A 30 2.89 -11.46 2.59
N LEU A 31 2.35 -12.12 3.62
CA LEU A 31 2.54 -13.55 3.83
C LEU A 31 1.99 -14.40 2.68
N PHE A 32 0.83 -14.02 2.13
CA PHE A 32 0.19 -14.77 1.02
C PHE A 32 0.70 -14.37 -0.37
N TYR A 33 1.03 -13.08 -0.58
CA TYR A 33 1.34 -12.53 -1.91
C TYR A 33 2.81 -12.12 -2.11
N GLY A 34 3.59 -12.06 -1.02
CA GLY A 34 5.01 -11.72 -0.99
C GLY A 34 6.06 -12.86 -1.03
N PRO A 35 5.72 -14.16 -0.95
CA PRO A 35 6.71 -15.22 -1.16
C PRO A 35 7.41 -15.16 -2.53
N PRO A 36 8.57 -15.82 -2.72
CA PRO A 36 9.25 -15.89 -4.01
C PRO A 36 8.32 -16.41 -5.12
N GLY A 37 8.25 -15.66 -6.23
CA GLY A 37 7.33 -15.93 -7.34
C GLY A 37 5.96 -15.28 -7.19
N GLY A 38 5.61 -14.76 -6.02
CA GLY A 38 4.40 -13.99 -5.79
C GLY A 38 4.46 -12.58 -6.40
N PRO A 39 3.29 -11.96 -6.65
CA PRO A 39 3.18 -10.65 -7.29
C PRO A 39 3.75 -9.53 -6.41
N LEU A 40 3.73 -9.66 -5.08
CA LEU A 40 4.23 -8.65 -4.14
C LEU A 40 5.63 -8.97 -3.58
N LYS A 41 6.37 -9.90 -4.20
CA LYS A 41 7.70 -10.35 -3.72
C LYS A 41 8.74 -9.26 -3.51
N ASN A 42 8.61 -8.14 -4.21
CA ASN A 42 9.53 -6.99 -4.13
C ASN A 42 8.98 -5.85 -3.27
N ARG A 43 7.93 -6.10 -2.49
CA ARG A 43 7.25 -5.10 -1.66
C ARG A 43 7.35 -5.43 -0.18
N ASN A 44 7.06 -4.44 0.66
CA ASN A 44 6.93 -4.60 2.10
C ASN A 44 5.60 -4.03 2.63
N SER A 45 5.24 -4.38 3.86
CA SER A 45 3.96 -3.99 4.48
C SER A 45 3.72 -2.47 4.49
N ILE A 46 4.77 -1.67 4.70
CA ILE A 46 4.71 -0.20 4.64
C ILE A 46 4.36 0.28 3.23
N GLN A 47 5.01 -0.27 2.21
CA GLN A 47 4.74 0.07 0.81
C GLN A 47 3.32 -0.30 0.38
N LEU A 48 2.79 -1.44 0.86
CA LEU A 48 1.40 -1.85 0.62
C LEU A 48 0.43 -0.82 1.21
N LYS A 49 0.63 -0.45 2.48
CA LYS A 49 -0.16 0.59 3.16
C LYS A 49 -0.11 1.93 2.42
N ASP A 50 1.09 2.36 2.04
CA ASP A 50 1.29 3.64 1.33
C ASP A 50 0.62 3.63 -0.04
N LYS A 51 0.75 2.52 -0.79
CA LYS A 51 0.12 2.37 -2.08
C LYS A 51 -1.39 2.36 -1.98
N ALA A 52 -1.97 1.64 -1.02
CA ALA A 52 -3.42 1.59 -0.81
C ALA A 52 -4.00 3.00 -0.57
N ARG A 53 -3.30 3.83 0.21
CA ARG A 53 -3.71 5.21 0.48
C ARG A 53 -3.55 6.12 -0.72
N ASN A 54 -2.47 5.97 -1.48
CA ASN A 54 -2.27 6.73 -2.71
C ASN A 54 -3.30 6.34 -3.77
N GLU A 55 -3.68 5.06 -3.84
CA GLU A 55 -4.70 4.57 -4.75
C GLU A 55 -6.08 5.13 -4.39
N LYS A 56 -6.45 5.13 -3.11
CA LYS A 56 -7.66 5.80 -2.61
C LYS A 56 -7.72 7.25 -3.09
N ARG A 57 -6.68 8.04 -2.83
CA ARG A 57 -6.61 9.46 -3.23
C ARG A 57 -6.70 9.67 -4.73
N ARG A 58 -6.05 8.80 -5.51
CA ARG A 58 -6.10 8.84 -6.97
C ARG A 58 -7.54 8.64 -7.45
N ARG A 59 -8.23 7.61 -6.93
CA ARG A 59 -9.63 7.31 -7.26
C ARG A 59 -10.57 8.45 -6.84
N GLU A 60 -10.38 9.04 -5.66
CA GLU A 60 -11.13 10.24 -5.21
C GLU A 60 -10.95 11.41 -6.18
N LYS A 61 -9.72 11.71 -6.58
CA LYS A 61 -9.41 12.81 -7.50
C LYS A 61 -10.03 12.60 -8.88
N GLU A 62 -10.06 11.36 -9.36
CA GLU A 62 -10.58 11.00 -10.67
C GLU A 62 -12.09 10.70 -10.68
N GLY A 63 -12.76 10.73 -9.52
CA GLY A 63 -14.18 10.36 -9.40
C GLY A 63 -14.45 8.88 -9.64
N LEU A 64 -13.46 8.01 -9.43
CA LEU A 64 -13.58 6.56 -9.58
C LEU A 64 -14.14 5.91 -8.30
N GLN A 65 -14.75 4.73 -8.45
CA GLN A 65 -15.23 3.94 -7.32
C GLN A 65 -14.07 3.50 -6.42
N LEU A 66 -14.13 3.85 -5.13
CA LEU A 66 -13.09 3.53 -4.15
C LEU A 66 -12.89 2.02 -3.96
N GLY A 67 -13.96 1.24 -3.93
CA GLY A 67 -13.92 -0.19 -3.65
C GLY A 67 -13.26 -0.48 -2.29
N ILE A 68 -12.47 -1.56 -2.22
CA ILE A 68 -11.81 -1.95 -0.97
C ILE A 68 -10.81 -0.91 -0.45
N PHE A 69 -10.28 -0.05 -1.32
CA PHE A 69 -9.35 1.02 -0.94
C PHE A 69 -9.99 2.08 -0.06
N GLU A 70 -11.33 2.14 0.05
CA GLU A 70 -12.01 2.98 1.04
C GLU A 70 -11.50 2.71 2.47
N LYS A 71 -11.23 1.43 2.79
CA LYS A 71 -10.74 0.97 4.10
C LYS A 71 -9.30 1.39 4.39
N ALA A 72 -8.55 1.91 3.41
CA ALA A 72 -7.20 2.41 3.64
C ALA A 72 -7.24 3.72 4.45
N THR A 73 -7.32 3.60 5.78
CA THR A 73 -7.36 4.72 6.73
C THR A 73 -6.04 4.85 7.50
N GLY A 74 -5.68 6.10 7.86
CA GLY A 74 -4.55 6.42 8.72
C GLY A 74 -3.62 7.52 8.17
N PRO A 75 -3.08 8.39 9.04
CA PRO A 75 -2.22 9.51 8.64
C PRO A 75 -0.95 9.02 7.93
N ASN A 76 -0.51 9.77 6.92
CA ASN A 76 0.73 9.49 6.20
C ASN A 76 1.92 9.81 7.09
N ILE A 77 2.44 8.77 7.76
CA ILE A 77 3.58 8.84 8.68
C ILE A 77 4.87 9.31 7.99
N THR A 78 4.90 9.39 6.65
CA THR A 78 6.02 10.00 5.91
C THR A 78 6.18 11.50 6.16
N LEU A 79 5.28 12.15 6.92
CA LEU A 79 5.45 13.52 7.41
C LEU A 79 5.86 13.64 8.88
N LEU A 80 6.06 12.54 9.62
CA LEU A 80 6.40 12.58 11.06
C LEU A 80 7.87 12.26 11.39
N THR A 81 8.72 12.00 10.40
CA THR A 81 10.12 11.60 10.65
C THR A 81 11.10 12.77 10.78
N HIS A 82 10.68 13.96 11.22
CA HIS A 82 11.62 15.08 11.32
C HIS A 82 11.57 15.94 12.59
N GLN A 83 11.06 15.46 13.72
CA GLN A 83 11.32 16.10 15.02
C GLN A 83 11.37 15.08 16.15
N ASN A 84 12.55 14.49 16.40
CA ASN A 84 12.97 14.13 17.75
C ASN A 84 14.47 13.81 17.77
N THR A 85 15.28 14.87 17.76
CA THR A 85 16.59 14.84 18.44
C THR A 85 16.37 15.47 19.81
N TYR A 86 16.49 14.61 20.83
CA TYR A 86 16.42 14.95 22.25
C TYR A 86 17.39 16.10 22.59
N VAL A 87 16.91 16.98 23.48
CA VAL A 87 17.70 17.97 24.23
C VAL A 87 18.79 17.31 25.07
#